data_AF-A0A6P0Q2B6-F1
#
_entry.id   AF-A0A6P0Q2B6-F1
#
_cell.length_a   1.000
_cell.length_b   1.000
_cell.length_c   1.000
_cell.angle_alpha   90.00
_cell.angle_beta   90.00
_cell.angle_gamma   90.00
#
_symmetry.space_group_name_H-M   'P 1'
#
loop_
_entity.id
_entity.type
_entity.pdbx_description
1 polymer ?
#
loop_
_entity_poly.entity_id
_entity_poly.type
_entity_poly.pdbx_seq_one_letter_code
_entity_poly.pdbx_strand_id
1 'polypeptide(L)'
;MKIKLIIASMIISALSFGVLGVHAQISSGGADPGPGTAQNESGSEQNPLLTTSVQEADFIFRGTVEKIQYRLSSNQRGLPHTFVTYKVEETLKGRVKPGSLVTLRFIGGHDNKGNFLTVSGVSFFDVGDTDILLVKGNGKSGCPLVGCAEGRIRVINNQAFSDEGQPILLTSQEQLVYGKHRPLKEVVTHRIGDTVIETVLSTPTGKNQDGSSESGVVESANVQVFEQPLERTKLEGLIKTKLNQLSRAGQVQRRQFTTTVDPDKNFVVKLGSPSAPPQTTVSPGFENSILSSTADRREMEMLMKNEGNPVLPNSGR
;
A
#
# COMPACT_ATOMS: atom_id res chain seq x y z
N MET A 1 -11.18 -18.79 19.59
CA MET A 1 -9.80 -18.82 20.14
C MET A 1 -9.15 -17.47 19.85
N LYS A 2 -8.39 -16.88 20.80
CA LYS A 2 -7.65 -15.63 20.57
C LYS A 2 -6.18 -15.95 20.34
N ILE A 3 -5.62 -15.48 19.22
CA ILE A 3 -4.20 -15.65 18.89
C ILE A 3 -3.57 -14.26 18.82
N LYS A 4 -2.43 -14.07 19.48
CA LYS A 4 -1.63 -12.83 19.38
C LYS A 4 -0.59 -13.00 18.29
N LEU A 5 -0.58 -12.10 17.32
CA LEU A 5 0.43 -12.04 16.26
C LEU A 5 1.34 -10.83 16.52
N ILE A 6 2.65 -11.05 16.58
CA ILE A 6 3.64 -9.98 16.71
C ILE A 6 4.17 -9.70 15.30
N ILE A 7 3.81 -8.55 14.73
CA ILE A 7 4.35 -8.08 13.46
C ILE A 7 5.41 -7.02 13.78
N ALA A 8 6.68 -7.35 13.55
CA ALA A 8 7.78 -6.40 13.64
C ALA A 8 7.86 -5.62 12.33
N SER A 9 7.31 -4.40 12.31
CA SER A 9 7.43 -3.51 11.16
C SER A 9 8.85 -2.93 11.10
N MET A 10 9.63 -3.28 10.08
CA MET A 10 10.91 -2.62 9.82
C MET A 10 10.65 -1.23 9.24
N ILE A 11 11.14 -0.21 9.94
CA ILE A 11 11.13 1.18 9.50
C ILE A 11 12.14 1.30 8.36
N ILE A 12 11.67 1.44 7.12
CA ILE A 12 12.52 1.87 6.01
C ILE A 12 12.54 3.41 6.03
N SER A 13 13.47 3.97 6.79
CA SER A 13 13.79 5.40 6.71
C SER A 13 14.46 5.67 5.37
N ALA A 14 13.74 6.32 4.45
CA ALA A 14 14.32 6.80 3.21
C ALA A 14 15.28 7.96 3.50
N LEU A 15 16.58 7.67 3.49
CA LEU A 15 17.65 8.68 3.48
C LEU A 15 17.54 9.49 2.18
N SER A 16 17.20 10.78 2.30
CA SER A 16 17.31 11.72 1.19
C SER A 16 18.79 12.01 0.93
N PHE A 17 19.26 11.66 -0.27
CA PHE A 17 20.58 12.04 -0.75
C PHE A 17 20.63 13.55 -0.98
N GLY A 18 21.59 14.21 -0.33
CA GLY A 18 21.94 15.60 -0.57
C GLY A 18 22.48 15.78 -1.98
N VAL A 19 21.96 16.79 -2.68
CA VAL A 19 22.49 17.23 -3.97
C VAL A 19 23.86 17.87 -3.73
N LEU A 20 24.90 17.33 -4.37
CA LEU A 20 26.19 18.01 -4.50
C LEU A 20 25.99 19.31 -5.29
N GLY A 21 26.25 20.44 -4.65
CA GLY A 21 26.40 21.73 -5.32
C GLY A 21 27.66 21.75 -6.18
N VAL A 22 27.49 21.87 -7.49
CA VAL A 22 28.58 22.20 -8.41
C VAL A 22 28.78 23.72 -8.37
N HIS A 23 29.92 24.16 -7.84
CA HIS A 23 30.41 25.52 -7.99
C HIS A 23 30.81 25.75 -9.45
N ALA A 24 30.10 26.63 -10.16
CA ALA A 24 30.55 27.20 -11.42
C ALA A 24 30.77 28.70 -11.24
N GLN A 25 32.04 29.11 -11.22
CA GLN A 25 32.44 30.51 -11.41
C GLN A 25 32.08 30.93 -12.84
N ILE A 26 31.34 32.02 -13.00
CA ILE A 26 31.25 32.73 -14.28
C ILE A 26 31.53 34.21 -14.06
N SER A 27 32.47 34.66 -14.88
CA SER A 27 33.06 35.98 -15.01
C SER A 27 32.04 37.04 -15.48
N SER A 28 32.34 38.28 -15.09
CA SER A 28 31.64 39.54 -15.36
C SER A 28 31.48 39.91 -16.84
N GLY A 29 30.37 40.59 -17.17
CA GLY A 29 30.34 41.58 -18.26
C GLY A 29 28.95 41.92 -18.83
N GLY A 30 28.57 43.21 -18.76
CA GLY A 30 27.81 43.89 -19.83
C GLY A 30 26.30 44.13 -19.65
N ALA A 31 25.89 45.39 -19.83
CA ALA A 31 24.56 45.99 -19.69
C ALA A 31 23.51 45.60 -20.77
N ASP A 32 22.22 45.56 -20.43
CA ASP A 32 21.15 46.56 -20.73
C ASP A 32 19.73 46.00 -20.37
N PRO A 33 18.70 46.82 -20.05
CA PRO A 33 17.40 46.36 -19.58
C PRO A 33 16.28 46.41 -20.64
N GLY A 34 15.40 45.41 -20.66
CA GLY A 34 14.15 45.44 -21.45
C GLY A 34 13.18 44.31 -21.07
N PRO A 35 11.85 44.56 -20.99
CA PRO A 35 10.94 43.73 -20.21
C PRO A 35 10.31 42.60 -21.04
N GLY A 36 10.32 41.40 -20.49
CA GLY A 36 9.57 40.25 -20.98
C GLY A 36 9.29 39.34 -19.81
N THR A 37 8.23 39.62 -19.06
CA THR A 37 7.70 38.74 -18.01
C THR A 37 7.25 37.43 -18.64
N ALA A 38 8.18 36.47 -18.70
CA ALA A 38 7.85 35.06 -18.80
C ALA A 38 7.13 34.68 -17.50
N GLN A 39 5.86 34.31 -17.63
CA GLN A 39 5.12 33.69 -16.54
C GLN A 39 5.79 32.35 -16.25
N ASN A 40 6.45 32.28 -15.09
CA ASN A 40 6.89 31.03 -14.49
C ASN A 40 5.66 30.19 -14.18
N GLU A 41 5.36 29.22 -15.04
CA GLU A 41 4.53 28.07 -14.67
C GLU A 41 5.38 27.11 -13.82
N SER A 42 5.66 27.51 -12.58
CA SER A 42 6.15 26.58 -11.55
C SER A 42 4.94 25.87 -10.93
N GLY A 43 4.31 25.01 -11.74
CA GLY A 43 3.06 24.31 -11.41
C GLY A 43 3.27 22.82 -11.16
N SER A 44 3.17 22.43 -9.88
CA SER A 44 2.61 21.14 -9.43
C SER A 44 3.26 19.83 -9.91
N GLU A 45 4.26 19.34 -9.18
CA GLU A 45 4.54 17.90 -9.15
C GLU A 45 4.97 17.46 -7.74
N GLN A 46 4.07 17.54 -6.77
CA GLN A 46 4.41 17.22 -5.38
C GLN A 46 3.36 16.32 -4.72
N ASN A 47 3.20 15.11 -5.28
CA ASN A 47 2.82 13.94 -4.49
C ASN A 47 3.15 12.64 -5.26
N PRO A 48 4.42 12.22 -5.33
CA PRO A 48 4.82 11.06 -6.14
C PRO A 48 4.09 9.78 -5.71
N LEU A 49 3.85 9.60 -4.40
CA LEU A 49 3.16 8.43 -3.85
C LEU A 49 1.72 8.31 -4.35
N LEU A 50 0.95 9.40 -4.30
CA LEU A 50 -0.42 9.42 -4.81
C LEU A 50 -0.45 9.33 -6.34
N THR A 51 0.52 9.97 -7.02
CA THR A 51 0.60 10.03 -8.48
C THR A 51 0.73 8.65 -9.09
N THR A 52 1.76 7.90 -8.68
CA THR A 52 2.04 6.56 -9.18
C THR A 52 0.86 5.63 -8.90
N SER A 53 0.33 5.67 -7.68
CA SER A 53 -0.74 4.76 -7.28
C SER A 53 -2.03 4.98 -8.06
N VAL A 54 -2.42 6.26 -8.25
CA VAL A 54 -3.60 6.63 -9.05
C VAL A 54 -3.43 6.26 -10.52
N GLN A 55 -2.23 6.38 -11.06
CA GLN A 55 -1.92 6.03 -12.44
C GLN A 55 -2.06 4.52 -12.67
N GLU A 56 -1.50 3.71 -11.78
CA GLU A 56 -1.47 2.25 -11.88
C GLU A 56 -2.81 1.56 -11.65
N ALA A 57 -3.69 2.15 -10.84
CA ALA A 57 -4.97 1.54 -10.49
C ALA A 57 -5.88 1.37 -11.72
N ASP A 58 -6.49 0.19 -11.90
CA ASP A 58 -7.54 -0.02 -12.90
C ASP A 58 -8.89 0.55 -12.42
N PHE A 59 -9.11 0.56 -11.09
CA PHE A 59 -10.34 0.97 -10.42
C PHE A 59 -10.01 1.62 -9.08
N ILE A 60 -10.65 2.75 -8.77
CA ILE A 60 -10.51 3.39 -7.47
C ILE A 60 -11.91 3.68 -6.94
N PHE A 61 -12.21 3.19 -5.75
CA PHE A 61 -13.53 3.36 -5.15
C PHE A 61 -13.43 3.40 -3.63
N ARG A 62 -14.44 4.01 -3.01
CA ARG A 62 -14.76 3.82 -1.61
C ARG A 62 -15.88 2.80 -1.49
N GLY A 63 -15.77 1.87 -0.56
CA GLY A 63 -16.83 0.94 -0.24
C GLY A 63 -16.72 0.36 1.15
N THR A 64 -17.74 -0.40 1.54
CA THR A 64 -17.78 -1.14 2.80
C THR A 64 -17.76 -2.64 2.53
N VAL A 65 -16.96 -3.38 3.30
CA VAL A 65 -16.93 -4.85 3.24
C VAL A 65 -18.28 -5.38 3.71
N GLU A 66 -19.01 -6.01 2.78
CA GLU A 66 -20.31 -6.62 3.06
C GLU A 66 -20.18 -8.11 3.40
N LYS A 67 -19.23 -8.80 2.77
CA LYS A 67 -19.07 -10.25 2.93
C LYS A 67 -17.62 -10.68 2.72
N ILE A 68 -17.19 -11.65 3.53
CA ILE A 68 -15.90 -12.33 3.39
C ILE A 68 -16.14 -13.82 3.20
N GLN A 69 -15.48 -14.43 2.23
CA GLN A 69 -15.52 -15.88 1.96
C GLN A 69 -14.10 -16.42 1.83
N TYR A 70 -13.83 -17.59 2.40
CA TYR A 70 -12.54 -18.26 2.29
C TYR A 70 -12.64 -19.48 1.38
N ARG A 71 -11.70 -19.62 0.45
CA ARG A 71 -11.67 -20.73 -0.51
C ARG A 71 -10.25 -21.19 -0.75
N LEU A 72 -10.09 -22.48 -1.02
CA LEU A 72 -8.84 -23.03 -1.53
C LEU A 72 -8.85 -22.96 -3.07
N SER A 73 -7.71 -22.67 -3.67
CA SER A 73 -7.54 -22.81 -5.12
C SER A 73 -7.65 -24.28 -5.56
N SER A 74 -8.02 -24.52 -6.81
CA SER A 74 -8.24 -25.88 -7.36
C SER A 74 -6.96 -26.59 -7.80
N ASN A 75 -5.77 -26.04 -7.53
CA ASN A 75 -4.50 -26.72 -7.77
C ASN A 75 -4.27 -27.85 -6.73
N GLN A 76 -3.39 -28.81 -7.03
CA GLN A 76 -3.18 -30.02 -6.20
C GLN A 76 -2.98 -29.75 -4.70
N ARG A 77 -2.40 -28.60 -4.33
CA ARG A 77 -2.09 -28.24 -2.94
C ARG A 77 -3.11 -27.30 -2.27
N GLY A 78 -4.04 -26.72 -3.02
CA GLY A 78 -5.08 -25.82 -2.52
C GLY A 78 -4.56 -24.68 -1.64
N LEU A 79 -4.28 -23.51 -2.22
CA LEU A 79 -3.84 -22.35 -1.46
C LEU A 79 -5.03 -21.55 -0.93
N PRO A 80 -5.04 -21.18 0.36
CA PRO A 80 -6.05 -20.30 0.92
C PRO A 80 -6.12 -18.95 0.20
N HIS A 81 -7.33 -18.53 -0.12
CA HIS A 81 -7.65 -17.21 -0.64
C HIS A 81 -8.86 -16.65 0.10
N THR A 82 -8.84 -15.33 0.27
CA THR A 82 -9.90 -14.55 0.87
C THR A 82 -10.60 -13.76 -0.23
N PHE A 83 -11.90 -13.96 -0.36
CA PHE A 83 -12.78 -13.24 -1.27
C PHE A 83 -13.52 -12.18 -0.47
N VAL A 84 -13.22 -10.91 -0.75
CA VAL A 84 -13.78 -9.77 -0.03
C VAL A 84 -14.77 -9.08 -0.96
N THR A 85 -16.04 -9.11 -0.59
CA THR A 85 -17.11 -8.44 -1.34
C THR A 85 -17.39 -7.10 -0.70
N TYR A 86 -17.20 -6.04 -1.48
CA TYR A 86 -17.50 -4.67 -1.12
C TYR A 86 -18.82 -4.23 -1.74
N LYS A 87 -19.61 -3.49 -0.96
CA LYS A 87 -20.63 -2.60 -1.49
C LYS A 87 -19.98 -1.27 -1.83
N VAL A 88 -20.00 -0.91 -3.11
CA VAL A 88 -19.40 0.35 -3.60
C VAL A 88 -20.26 1.53 -3.13
N GLU A 89 -19.67 2.51 -2.47
CA GLU A 89 -20.35 3.72 -2.02
C GLU A 89 -20.06 4.92 -2.93
N GLU A 90 -18.82 5.04 -3.41
CA GLU A 90 -18.39 6.11 -4.32
C GLU A 90 -17.35 5.56 -5.28
N THR A 91 -17.46 5.89 -6.56
CA THR A 91 -16.44 5.53 -7.56
C THR A 91 -15.62 6.75 -7.94
N LEU A 92 -14.30 6.66 -7.72
CA LEU A 92 -13.35 7.73 -8.02
C LEU A 92 -12.70 7.55 -9.41
N LYS A 93 -12.39 6.31 -9.78
CA LYS A 93 -11.87 5.91 -11.11
C LYS A 93 -12.56 4.62 -11.54
N GLY A 94 -13.06 4.56 -12.77
CA GLY A 94 -13.75 3.38 -13.33
C GLY A 94 -15.21 3.67 -13.70
N ARG A 95 -16.01 2.61 -13.90
CA ARG A 95 -17.42 2.73 -14.35
C ARG A 95 -18.42 1.92 -13.51
N VAL A 96 -17.98 1.30 -12.43
CA VAL A 96 -18.89 0.62 -11.49
C VAL A 96 -19.76 1.69 -10.81
N LYS A 97 -21.05 1.41 -10.61
CA LYS A 97 -21.97 2.39 -9.99
C LYS A 97 -22.00 2.22 -8.47
N PRO A 98 -22.20 3.31 -7.69
CA PRO A 98 -22.57 3.20 -6.28
C PRO A 98 -23.75 2.23 -6.08
N GLY A 99 -23.71 1.46 -4.99
CA GLY A 99 -24.62 0.37 -4.66
C GLY A 99 -24.28 -0.97 -5.30
N SER A 100 -23.38 -1.03 -6.29
CA SER A 100 -22.94 -2.31 -6.88
C SER A 100 -22.07 -3.10 -5.91
N LEU A 101 -22.08 -4.43 -6.06
CA LEU A 101 -21.16 -5.32 -5.35
C LEU A 101 -19.93 -5.61 -6.21
N VAL A 102 -18.76 -5.55 -5.59
CA VAL A 102 -17.47 -5.91 -6.20
C VAL A 102 -16.75 -6.87 -5.28
N THR A 103 -16.42 -8.05 -5.80
CA THR A 103 -15.62 -9.04 -5.07
C THR A 103 -14.18 -9.02 -5.56
N LEU A 104 -13.25 -8.86 -4.62
CA LEU A 104 -11.82 -8.91 -4.81
C LEU A 104 -11.27 -10.22 -4.24
N ARG A 105 -10.26 -10.81 -4.89
CA ARG A 105 -9.61 -12.04 -4.42
C ARG A 105 -8.20 -11.76 -3.93
N PHE A 106 -7.95 -12.03 -2.66
CA PHE A 106 -6.65 -11.94 -1.99
C PHE A 106 -6.11 -13.35 -1.70
N ILE A 107 -4.81 -13.54 -1.76
CA ILE A 107 -4.14 -14.73 -1.22
C ILE A 107 -4.13 -14.65 0.31
N GLY A 108 -4.22 -15.80 0.97
CA GLY A 108 -4.24 -15.91 2.42
C GLY A 108 -5.64 -16.16 2.97
N GLY A 109 -5.70 -16.27 4.29
CA GLY A 109 -6.88 -16.75 5.03
C GLY A 109 -6.72 -18.19 5.49
N HIS A 110 -7.81 -18.79 5.95
CA HIS A 110 -7.76 -20.12 6.57
C HIS A 110 -7.96 -21.26 5.58
N ASP A 111 -7.40 -22.42 5.90
CA ASP A 111 -7.47 -23.63 5.08
C ASP A 111 -8.65 -24.56 5.42
N ASN A 112 -9.55 -24.12 6.31
CA ASN A 112 -10.63 -24.90 6.93
C ASN A 112 -10.18 -26.10 7.79
N LYS A 113 -8.88 -26.26 8.05
CA LYS A 113 -8.31 -27.32 8.90
C LYS A 113 -7.64 -26.77 10.16
N GLY A 114 -7.84 -25.48 10.43
CA GLY A 114 -7.28 -24.78 11.58
C GLY A 114 -5.95 -24.07 11.30
N ASN A 115 -5.42 -24.17 10.09
CA ASN A 115 -4.24 -23.40 9.68
C ASN A 115 -4.66 -22.12 8.94
N PHE A 116 -3.78 -21.13 8.98
CA PHE A 116 -3.97 -19.84 8.33
C PHE A 116 -2.72 -19.50 7.53
N LEU A 117 -2.94 -19.07 6.28
CA LEU A 117 -1.90 -18.49 5.45
C LEU A 117 -1.95 -16.98 5.59
N THR A 118 -0.84 -16.40 6.06
CA THR A 118 -0.59 -14.97 6.05
C THR A 118 0.52 -14.69 5.04
N VAL A 119 0.36 -13.65 4.24
CA VAL A 119 1.37 -13.20 3.27
C VAL A 119 1.74 -11.77 3.61
N SER A 120 3.02 -11.47 3.66
CA SER A 120 3.50 -10.12 3.96
C SER A 120 2.88 -9.09 3.00
N GLY A 121 2.50 -7.94 3.52
CA GLY A 121 1.88 -6.86 2.75
C GLY A 121 0.46 -7.13 2.25
N VAL A 122 -0.13 -8.31 2.50
CA VAL A 122 -1.53 -8.59 2.16
C VAL A 122 -2.42 -8.30 3.38
N SER A 123 -3.36 -7.38 3.21
CA SER A 123 -4.23 -6.89 4.27
C SER A 123 -5.21 -7.95 4.79
N PHE A 124 -5.58 -7.82 6.06
CA PHE A 124 -6.74 -8.49 6.65
C PHE A 124 -7.98 -7.62 6.54
N PHE A 125 -9.15 -8.25 6.44
CA PHE A 125 -10.41 -7.55 6.25
C PHE A 125 -11.43 -8.04 7.28
N ASP A 126 -12.27 -7.13 7.72
CA ASP A 126 -13.42 -7.41 8.57
C ASP A 126 -14.71 -6.91 7.90
N VAL A 127 -15.81 -7.63 8.12
CA VAL A 127 -17.13 -7.16 7.68
C VAL A 127 -17.44 -5.84 8.39
N GLY A 128 -17.83 -4.83 7.61
CA GLY A 128 -18.06 -3.46 8.08
C GLY A 128 -16.85 -2.52 7.89
N ASP A 129 -15.67 -3.03 7.54
CA ASP A 129 -14.54 -2.15 7.15
C ASP A 129 -14.96 -1.22 6.02
N THR A 130 -14.66 0.06 6.16
CA THR A 130 -14.88 1.07 5.11
C THR A 130 -13.54 1.53 4.60
N ASP A 131 -13.30 1.36 3.31
CA ASP A 131 -11.99 1.57 2.70
C ASP A 131 -12.11 2.37 1.39
N ILE A 132 -11.07 3.12 1.06
CA ILE A 132 -10.77 3.57 -0.29
C ILE A 132 -9.70 2.63 -0.86
N LEU A 133 -10.02 1.95 -1.96
CA LEU A 133 -9.16 0.94 -2.57
C LEU A 133 -8.67 1.37 -3.95
N LEU A 134 -7.37 1.23 -4.18
CA LEU A 134 -6.71 1.38 -5.47
C LEU A 134 -6.46 -0.01 -6.05
N VAL A 135 -7.44 -0.50 -6.81
CA VAL A 135 -7.46 -1.87 -7.32
C VAL A 135 -6.65 -1.98 -8.60
N LYS A 136 -5.82 -3.02 -8.70
CA LYS A 136 -5.00 -3.35 -9.87
C LYS A 136 -5.07 -4.84 -10.15
N GLY A 137 -5.48 -5.22 -11.36
CA GLY A 137 -5.38 -6.60 -11.83
C GLY A 137 -6.18 -7.64 -11.03
N ASN A 138 -7.38 -7.31 -10.54
CA ASN A 138 -8.21 -8.25 -9.78
C ASN A 138 -8.35 -9.61 -10.48
N GLY A 139 -8.11 -10.69 -9.71
CA GLY A 139 -8.12 -12.07 -10.21
C GLY A 139 -6.88 -12.51 -10.99
N LYS A 140 -5.90 -11.62 -11.23
CA LYS A 140 -4.65 -11.93 -11.95
C LYS A 140 -3.45 -12.18 -11.05
N SER A 141 -3.41 -11.55 -9.88
CA SER A 141 -2.36 -11.65 -8.86
C SER A 141 -2.92 -12.17 -7.53
N GLY A 142 -2.02 -12.45 -6.58
CA GLY A 142 -2.39 -12.80 -5.20
C GLY A 142 -2.94 -11.60 -4.42
N CYS A 143 -2.51 -10.38 -4.72
CA CYS A 143 -3.08 -9.16 -4.16
C CYS A 143 -3.60 -8.27 -5.30
N PRO A 144 -4.88 -7.89 -5.31
CA PRO A 144 -5.50 -7.10 -6.36
C PRO A 144 -5.44 -5.58 -6.10
N LEU A 145 -4.46 -5.11 -5.33
CA LEU A 145 -4.28 -3.69 -4.98
C LEU A 145 -2.93 -3.19 -5.47
N VAL A 146 -2.84 -1.88 -5.77
CA VAL A 146 -1.56 -1.23 -6.06
C VAL A 146 -0.68 -1.29 -4.81
N GLY A 147 0.53 -1.85 -4.89
CA GLY A 147 1.42 -1.96 -3.71
C GLY A 147 0.83 -2.77 -2.55
N CYS A 148 -0.14 -3.65 -2.82
CA CYS A 148 -0.83 -4.45 -1.83
C CYS A 148 -1.47 -3.60 -0.71
N ALA A 149 -1.02 -3.70 0.54
CA ALA A 149 -1.52 -2.88 1.66
C ALA A 149 -1.44 -1.38 1.38
N GLU A 150 -0.45 -0.91 0.62
CA GLU A 150 -0.29 0.50 0.25
C GLU A 150 -1.48 1.03 -0.57
N GLY A 151 -2.15 0.16 -1.31
CA GLY A 151 -3.32 0.48 -2.12
C GLY A 151 -4.63 0.47 -1.36
N ARG A 152 -4.58 0.17 -0.05
CA ARG A 152 -5.72 0.23 0.86
C ARG A 152 -5.59 1.41 1.80
N ILE A 153 -6.61 2.26 1.79
CA ILE A 153 -6.74 3.37 2.72
C ILE A 153 -7.98 3.12 3.56
N ARG A 154 -7.79 2.98 4.87
CA ARG A 154 -8.87 2.73 5.81
C ARG A 154 -9.57 4.03 6.17
N VAL A 155 -10.89 4.00 6.19
CA VAL A 155 -11.73 5.13 6.59
C VAL A 155 -12.37 4.81 7.94
N ILE A 156 -11.87 5.43 8.99
CA ILE A 156 -12.33 5.22 10.37
C ILE A 156 -12.81 6.56 10.90
N ASN A 157 -14.06 6.65 11.34
CA ASN A 157 -14.68 7.90 11.81
C ASN A 157 -14.52 9.07 10.80
N ASN A 158 -14.73 8.79 9.51
CA ASN A 158 -14.54 9.74 8.40
C ASN A 158 -13.10 10.26 8.19
N GLN A 159 -12.12 9.64 8.83
CA GLN A 159 -10.70 9.98 8.72
C GLN A 159 -9.91 8.88 8.01
N ALA A 160 -8.86 9.27 7.28
CA ALA A 160 -8.06 8.37 6.47
C ALA A 160 -6.81 7.85 7.22
N PHE A 161 -6.61 6.54 7.15
CA PHE A 161 -5.48 5.82 7.73
C PHE A 161 -4.86 4.84 6.73
N SER A 162 -3.60 4.49 6.91
CA SER A 162 -2.99 3.33 6.23
C SER A 162 -3.63 2.02 6.70
N ASP A 163 -3.30 0.91 6.03
CA ASP A 163 -3.71 -0.42 6.45
C ASP A 163 -3.28 -0.75 7.89
N GLU A 164 -2.09 -0.27 8.28
CA GLU A 164 -1.50 -0.46 9.61
C GLU A 164 -1.90 0.61 10.65
N GLY A 165 -2.84 1.50 10.31
CA GLY A 165 -3.39 2.47 11.26
C GLY A 165 -2.53 3.71 11.47
N GLN A 166 -1.63 4.04 10.54
CA GLN A 166 -0.99 5.34 10.51
C GLN A 166 -1.96 6.37 9.94
N PRO A 167 -2.19 7.53 10.58
CA PRO A 167 -3.04 8.55 10.00
C PRO A 167 -2.40 9.13 8.75
N ILE A 168 -3.19 9.32 7.71
CA ILE A 168 -2.75 10.04 6.51
C ILE A 168 -2.89 11.52 6.82
N LEU A 169 -1.80 12.27 6.75
CA LEU A 169 -1.76 13.71 7.03
C LEU A 169 -1.49 14.46 5.72
N LEU A 170 -1.92 15.72 5.68
CA LEU A 170 -1.57 16.64 4.60
C LEU A 170 -0.56 17.64 5.13
N THR A 171 0.47 17.94 4.35
CA THR A 171 1.41 19.03 4.68
C THR A 171 0.90 20.36 4.15
N SER A 172 1.51 21.47 4.57
CA SER A 172 1.30 22.80 3.98
C SER A 172 1.57 22.87 2.47
N GLN A 173 2.35 21.92 1.92
CA GLN A 173 2.72 21.79 0.51
C GLN A 173 1.80 20.80 -0.23
N GLU A 174 0.65 20.44 0.36
CA GLU A 174 -0.32 19.48 -0.19
C GLU A 174 0.24 18.07 -0.43
N GLN A 175 1.31 17.70 0.28
CA GLN A 175 1.88 16.35 0.23
C GLN A 175 1.18 15.46 1.26
N LEU A 176 0.91 14.21 0.87
CA LEU A 176 0.42 13.19 1.79
C LEU A 176 1.61 12.54 2.51
N VAL A 177 1.52 12.46 3.83
CA VAL A 177 2.52 11.80 4.69
C VAL A 177 1.82 10.90 5.70
N TYR A 178 2.51 9.87 6.18
CA TYR A 178 1.99 9.01 7.26
C TYR A 178 2.44 9.54 8.62
N GLY A 179 1.50 9.64 9.56
CA GLY A 179 1.81 9.94 10.95
C GLY A 179 2.26 8.70 11.74
N LYS A 180 2.30 8.85 13.07
CA LYS A 180 2.63 7.75 13.98
C LYS A 180 1.52 6.69 14.02
N HIS A 181 1.91 5.43 14.13
CA HIS A 181 0.98 4.30 14.31
C HIS A 181 0.03 4.54 15.48
N ARG A 182 -1.25 4.24 15.26
CA ARG A 182 -2.28 4.26 16.30
C ARG A 182 -2.85 2.84 16.46
N PRO A 183 -2.99 2.33 17.69
CA PRO A 183 -3.57 1.02 17.95
C PRO A 183 -5.11 1.09 17.85
N LEU A 184 -5.61 1.41 16.65
CA LEU A 184 -7.04 1.45 16.37
C LEU A 184 -7.58 0.02 16.43
N LYS A 185 -8.71 -0.19 17.11
CA LYS A 185 -9.28 -1.53 17.30
C LYS A 185 -9.56 -2.21 15.96
N GLU A 186 -10.08 -1.45 15.01
CA GLU A 186 -10.36 -1.84 13.63
C GLU A 186 -9.09 -2.31 12.89
N VAL A 187 -7.93 -1.78 13.28
CA VAL A 187 -6.64 -2.09 12.67
C VAL A 187 -5.95 -3.26 13.34
N VAL A 188 -5.99 -3.34 14.67
CA VAL A 188 -5.23 -4.34 15.40
C VAL A 188 -6.02 -5.61 15.69
N THR A 189 -7.34 -5.61 15.48
CA THR A 189 -8.19 -6.77 15.72
C THR A 189 -8.85 -7.22 14.44
N HIS A 190 -8.62 -8.47 14.06
CA HIS A 190 -9.19 -9.07 12.87
C HIS A 190 -9.92 -10.37 13.18
N ARG A 191 -11.02 -10.62 12.49
CA ARG A 191 -11.74 -11.90 12.52
C ARG A 191 -11.46 -12.67 11.24
N ILE A 192 -10.84 -13.84 11.39
CA ILE A 192 -10.61 -14.77 10.28
C ILE A 192 -11.39 -16.07 10.56
N GLY A 193 -12.52 -16.22 9.86
CA GLY A 193 -13.51 -17.25 10.21
C GLY A 193 -13.98 -17.07 11.65
N ASP A 194 -13.82 -18.11 12.47
CA ASP A 194 -14.18 -18.09 13.90
C ASP A 194 -13.03 -17.65 14.83
N THR A 195 -11.86 -17.34 14.27
CA THR A 195 -10.68 -16.92 15.02
C THR A 195 -10.58 -15.41 15.07
N VAL A 196 -10.23 -14.89 16.25
CA VAL A 196 -9.88 -13.47 16.42
C VAL A 196 -8.37 -13.37 16.58
N ILE A 197 -7.74 -12.60 15.71
CA ILE A 197 -6.32 -12.26 15.73
C ILE A 197 -6.19 -10.85 16.26
N GLU A 198 -5.29 -10.67 17.21
CA GLU A 198 -4.90 -9.36 17.72
C GLU A 198 -3.43 -9.12 17.39
N THR A 199 -3.18 -8.12 16.54
CA THR A 199 -1.83 -7.68 16.19
C THR A 199 -1.29 -6.80 17.32
N VAL A 200 -0.20 -7.23 17.93
CA VAL A 200 0.46 -6.43 18.97
C VAL A 200 1.46 -5.50 18.29
N LEU A 201 1.10 -4.21 18.21
CA LEU A 201 2.05 -3.16 17.83
C LEU A 201 3.06 -3.01 18.98
N SER A 202 4.25 -3.57 18.82
CA SER A 202 5.36 -3.30 19.72
C SER A 202 5.78 -1.85 19.54
N THR A 203 5.43 -0.96 20.46
CA THR A 203 6.15 0.30 20.58
C THR A 203 7.60 -0.04 20.88
N PRO A 204 8.60 0.52 20.18
CA PRO A 204 10.00 0.39 20.57
C PRO A 204 10.16 1.13 21.89
N THR A 205 9.81 0.44 22.98
CA THR A 205 10.03 0.89 24.35
C THR A 205 11.37 0.31 24.78
N GLY A 206 12.39 0.54 23.97
CA GLY A 206 13.77 0.44 24.41
C GLY A 206 14.02 1.68 25.26
N LYS A 207 13.83 1.57 26.58
CA LYS A 207 14.56 2.44 27.49
C LYS A 207 16.04 2.10 27.32
N ASN A 208 16.71 2.73 26.35
CA ASN A 208 18.14 2.88 26.41
C ASN A 208 18.40 3.81 27.59
N GLN A 209 18.70 3.23 28.75
CA GLN A 209 19.50 3.90 29.76
C GLN A 209 20.91 3.99 29.23
N ASP A 210 21.13 4.89 28.28
CA ASP A 210 22.42 5.46 27.96
C ASP A 210 22.15 6.78 27.25
N GLY A 211 22.58 7.87 27.89
CA GLY A 211 22.24 9.24 27.53
C GLY A 211 22.83 9.68 26.20
N SER A 212 22.18 9.30 25.10
CA SER A 212 22.35 9.93 23.81
C SER A 212 20.98 10.26 23.22
N SER A 213 20.68 11.56 23.19
CA SER A 213 19.49 12.11 22.58
C SER A 213 19.55 11.91 21.07
N GLU A 214 18.93 10.86 20.53
CA GLU A 214 18.62 10.79 19.10
C GLU A 214 17.22 11.38 18.85
N SER A 215 17.14 12.70 18.91
CA SER A 215 16.12 13.49 18.22
C SER A 215 16.47 13.51 16.73
N GLY A 216 16.01 12.50 16.00
CA GLY A 216 16.02 12.49 14.53
C GLY A 216 14.75 13.10 13.96
N VAL A 217 14.31 14.26 14.45
CA VAL A 217 13.42 15.11 13.63
C VAL A 217 14.35 15.73 12.61
N VAL A 218 14.25 15.28 11.37
CA VAL A 218 14.82 15.99 10.23
C VAL A 218 14.13 17.34 10.20
N GLU A 219 14.78 18.34 10.81
CA GLU A 219 14.46 19.75 10.72
C GLU A 219 14.80 20.19 9.29
N SER A 220 13.94 19.81 8.35
CA SER A 220 13.97 20.30 6.97
C SER A 220 12.81 21.26 6.78
N ALA A 221 13.15 22.55 6.80
CA ALA A 221 12.39 23.68 6.26
C ALA A 221 10.88 23.71 6.56
N ASN A 222 10.49 24.23 7.74
CA ASN A 222 9.23 24.95 8.00
C ASN A 222 7.93 24.39 7.38
N VAL A 223 7.82 23.06 7.21
CA VAL A 223 6.63 22.39 6.69
C VAL A 223 5.73 22.09 7.87
N GLN A 224 4.65 22.85 8.01
CA GLN A 224 3.64 22.54 9.02
C GLN A 224 2.85 21.31 8.56
N VAL A 225 2.95 20.23 9.33
CA VAL A 225 2.11 19.04 9.16
C VAL A 225 0.87 19.22 10.02
N PHE A 226 -0.32 19.11 9.41
CA PHE A 226 -1.54 19.10 10.20
C PHE A 226 -1.59 17.80 11.02
N GLU A 227 -1.67 17.89 12.35
CA GLU A 227 -1.65 16.71 13.24
C GLU A 227 -2.93 15.85 13.16
N GLN A 228 -4.00 16.42 12.60
CA GLN A 228 -5.27 15.72 12.45
C GLN A 228 -5.25 14.82 11.21
N PRO A 229 -5.70 13.56 11.34
CA PRO A 229 -5.90 12.69 10.19
C PRO A 229 -6.75 13.38 9.12
N LEU A 230 -6.37 13.16 7.86
CA LEU A 230 -7.04 13.76 6.72
C LEU A 230 -8.47 13.24 6.62
N GLU A 231 -9.42 14.17 6.57
CA GLU A 231 -10.82 13.84 6.32
C GLU A 231 -10.98 13.13 4.98
N ARG A 232 -11.81 12.07 4.98
CA ARG A 232 -12.12 11.24 3.82
C ARG A 232 -12.49 12.06 2.59
N THR A 233 -13.41 13.03 2.74
CA THR A 233 -13.88 13.87 1.62
C THR A 233 -12.75 14.69 1.00
N LYS A 234 -11.82 15.17 1.83
CA LYS A 234 -10.65 15.92 1.36
C LYS A 234 -9.70 15.02 0.59
N LEU A 235 -9.43 13.81 1.10
CA LEU A 235 -8.62 12.82 0.38
C LEU A 235 -9.24 12.41 -0.97
N GLU A 236 -10.54 12.12 -1.01
CA GLU A 236 -11.25 11.82 -2.25
C GLU A 236 -11.16 12.98 -3.25
N GLY A 237 -11.25 14.22 -2.75
CA GLY A 237 -11.04 15.43 -3.54
C GLY A 237 -9.63 15.48 -4.17
N LEU A 238 -8.59 15.20 -3.39
CA LEU A 238 -7.20 15.14 -3.89
C LEU A 238 -7.03 14.06 -4.96
N ILE A 239 -7.59 12.86 -4.75
CA ILE A 239 -7.57 11.77 -5.74
C ILE A 239 -8.26 12.22 -7.04
N LYS A 240 -9.46 12.81 -6.94
CA LYS A 240 -10.22 13.31 -8.10
C LYS A 240 -9.46 14.40 -8.87
N THR A 241 -8.85 15.35 -8.15
CA THR A 241 -8.02 16.40 -8.76
C THR A 241 -6.84 15.78 -9.49
N LYS A 242 -6.13 14.83 -8.88
CA LYS A 242 -4.98 14.18 -9.50
C LYS A 242 -5.38 13.33 -10.72
N LEU A 243 -6.50 12.61 -10.65
CA LEU A 243 -7.07 11.88 -11.78
C LEU A 243 -7.37 12.80 -12.97
N ASN A 244 -7.94 13.98 -12.70
CA ASN A 244 -8.24 14.96 -13.73
C ASN A 244 -6.98 15.52 -14.39
N GLN A 245 -5.94 15.84 -13.60
CA GLN A 245 -4.64 16.28 -14.10
C GLN A 245 -4.00 15.21 -15.01
N LEU A 246 -3.90 13.97 -14.53
CA LEU A 246 -3.30 12.88 -15.29
C LEU A 246 -4.12 12.51 -16.54
N SER A 247 -5.45 12.63 -16.48
CA SER A 247 -6.31 12.39 -17.64
C SER A 247 -6.10 13.44 -18.73
N ARG A 248 -5.92 14.72 -18.36
CA ARG A 248 -5.61 15.81 -19.31
C ARG A 248 -4.24 15.63 -19.94
N ALA A 249 -3.27 15.11 -19.19
CA ALA A 249 -1.94 14.78 -19.69
C ALA A 249 -1.88 13.49 -20.52
N GLY A 250 -2.99 12.77 -20.70
CA GLY A 250 -3.03 11.49 -21.41
C GLY A 250 -2.33 10.33 -20.66
N GLN A 251 -1.97 10.53 -19.39
CA GLN A 251 -1.21 9.57 -18.58
C GLN A 251 -2.09 8.54 -17.87
N VAL A 252 -3.42 8.71 -17.87
CA VAL A 252 -4.37 7.75 -17.31
C VAL A 252 -5.30 7.21 -18.39
N GLN A 253 -5.24 5.90 -18.62
CA GLN A 253 -6.23 5.21 -19.42
C GLN A 253 -7.49 4.97 -18.59
N ARG A 254 -8.66 5.39 -19.09
CA ARG A 254 -9.95 4.97 -18.56
C ARG A 254 -10.23 3.53 -18.97
N ARG A 255 -9.55 2.58 -18.34
CA ARG A 255 -9.86 1.15 -18.51
C ARG A 255 -11.20 0.84 -17.85
N GLN A 256 -12.00 -0.02 -18.47
CA GLN A 256 -13.15 -0.57 -17.77
C GLN A 256 -12.64 -1.61 -16.78
N PHE A 257 -12.88 -1.38 -15.50
CA PHE A 257 -12.83 -2.43 -14.52
C PHE A 257 -14.01 -3.38 -14.77
N THR A 258 -13.71 -4.56 -15.31
CA THR A 258 -14.73 -5.55 -15.67
C THR A 258 -14.71 -6.78 -14.77
N THR A 259 -13.76 -6.86 -13.83
CA THR A 259 -13.47 -8.11 -13.14
C THR A 259 -13.89 -8.01 -11.68
N THR A 260 -15.18 -8.16 -11.41
CA THR A 260 -15.61 -8.75 -10.14
C THR A 260 -15.36 -10.25 -10.24
N VAL A 261 -14.68 -10.85 -9.26
CA VAL A 261 -14.53 -12.30 -9.26
C VAL A 261 -15.81 -12.94 -8.71
N ASP A 262 -16.13 -14.13 -9.21
CA ASP A 262 -17.22 -14.93 -8.69
C ASP A 262 -16.65 -15.85 -7.58
N PRO A 263 -17.04 -15.67 -6.31
CA PRO A 263 -16.50 -16.46 -5.20
C PRO A 263 -16.93 -17.93 -5.23
N ASP A 264 -17.94 -18.27 -6.01
CA ASP A 264 -18.47 -19.63 -6.10
C ASP A 264 -17.80 -20.44 -7.21
N LYS A 265 -17.20 -19.75 -8.19
CA LYS A 265 -16.43 -20.39 -9.27
C LYS A 265 -15.08 -20.91 -8.79
N ASN A 266 -14.74 -22.10 -9.30
CA ASN A 266 -13.40 -22.67 -9.14
C ASN A 266 -12.35 -21.76 -9.81
N PHE A 267 -11.16 -21.72 -9.22
CA PHE A 267 -10.06 -20.92 -9.74
C PHE A 267 -8.72 -21.64 -9.55
N VAL A 268 -7.83 -21.42 -10.51
CA VAL A 268 -6.46 -21.95 -10.48
C VAL A 268 -5.51 -20.77 -10.37
N VAL A 269 -4.55 -20.87 -9.45
CA VAL A 269 -3.43 -19.95 -9.37
C VAL A 269 -2.34 -20.49 -10.28
N LYS A 270 -1.93 -19.70 -11.28
CA LYS A 270 -0.75 -20.02 -12.09
C LYS A 270 0.47 -19.92 -11.19
N LEU A 271 1.03 -21.06 -10.81
CA LEU A 271 2.32 -21.15 -10.17
C LEU A 271 3.35 -20.64 -11.18
N GLY A 272 4.14 -19.62 -10.81
CA GLY A 272 5.34 -19.33 -11.57
C GLY A 272 6.19 -20.60 -11.61
N SER A 273 6.75 -20.94 -12.77
CA SER A 273 7.76 -21.99 -12.84
C SER A 273 8.85 -21.70 -11.80
N PRO A 274 9.36 -22.71 -11.07
CA PRO A 274 10.48 -22.51 -10.15
C PRO A 274 11.57 -21.78 -10.91
N SER A 275 11.90 -20.57 -10.49
CA SER A 275 13.04 -19.90 -11.09
C SER A 275 14.23 -20.61 -10.49
N ALA A 276 15.10 -21.20 -11.32
CA ALA A 276 16.36 -21.73 -10.84
C ALA A 276 17.00 -20.65 -9.94
N PRO A 277 17.53 -21.01 -8.75
CA PRO A 277 18.15 -20.04 -7.87
C PRO A 277 19.14 -19.21 -8.70
N PRO A 278 19.10 -17.87 -8.63
CA PRO A 278 20.01 -17.05 -9.39
C PRO A 278 21.42 -17.53 -9.08
N GLN A 279 22.15 -17.95 -10.12
CA GLN A 279 23.59 -18.16 -9.99
C GLN A 279 24.15 -16.81 -9.56
N THR A 280 24.71 -16.77 -8.35
CA THR A 280 25.29 -15.56 -7.77
C THR A 280 26.55 -15.17 -8.54
N THR A 281 26.40 -14.57 -9.71
CA THR A 281 27.45 -13.73 -10.28
C THR A 281 27.28 -12.35 -9.67
N VAL A 282 28.03 -12.12 -8.58
CA VAL A 282 28.16 -10.81 -7.98
C VAL A 282 28.81 -9.90 -9.03
N SER A 283 28.04 -8.97 -9.58
CA SER A 283 28.55 -7.78 -10.25
C SER A 283 27.97 -6.58 -9.53
N PRO A 284 28.79 -5.60 -9.09
CA PRO A 284 28.29 -4.42 -8.41
C PRO A 284 27.74 -3.47 -9.48
N GLY A 285 26.45 -3.57 -9.74
CA GLY A 285 25.71 -2.64 -10.58
C GLY A 285 24.54 -2.07 -9.79
N PHE A 286 24.52 -0.76 -9.61
CA PHE A 286 23.41 -0.01 -9.05
C PHE A 286 22.13 -0.29 -9.87
N GLU A 287 21.14 -0.98 -9.31
CA GLU A 287 19.80 -1.06 -9.87
C GLU A 287 18.79 -0.42 -8.92
N ASN A 288 18.11 0.58 -9.48
CA ASN A 288 17.07 1.36 -8.84
C ASN A 288 15.84 0.50 -8.54
N SER A 289 15.21 0.84 -7.42
CA SER A 289 14.01 0.29 -6.82
C SER A 289 12.83 0.10 -7.77
N ILE A 290 12.49 -1.16 -8.07
CA ILE A 290 11.13 -1.61 -8.41
C ILE A 290 10.61 -2.35 -7.18
N LEU A 291 9.92 -1.62 -6.30
CA LEU A 291 9.26 -2.19 -5.11
C LEU A 291 7.98 -2.95 -5.49
N SER A 292 7.68 -3.98 -4.70
CA SER A 292 6.50 -4.86 -4.70
C SER A 292 6.46 -6.08 -5.66
N SER A 293 7.09 -6.14 -6.85
CA SER A 293 6.86 -7.32 -7.72
C SER A 293 7.80 -8.52 -7.52
N THR A 294 9.02 -8.33 -6.99
CA THR A 294 10.02 -9.41 -6.87
C THR A 294 10.02 -10.07 -5.49
N ALA A 295 9.80 -9.28 -4.43
CA ALA A 295 9.69 -9.78 -3.06
C ALA A 295 8.47 -10.70 -2.90
N ASP A 296 7.30 -10.26 -3.35
CA ASP A 296 6.05 -11.04 -3.29
C ASP A 296 6.16 -12.36 -4.06
N ARG A 297 6.82 -12.33 -5.23
CA ARG A 297 7.07 -13.53 -6.03
C ARG A 297 8.01 -14.50 -5.31
N ARG A 298 9.03 -13.99 -4.63
CA ARG A 298 10.01 -14.80 -3.87
C ARG A 298 9.40 -15.37 -2.59
N GLU A 299 8.57 -14.61 -1.89
CA GLU A 299 7.82 -15.08 -0.73
C GLU A 299 6.82 -16.17 -1.13
N MET A 300 6.11 -15.96 -2.25
CA MET A 300 5.24 -16.99 -2.80
C MET A 300 6.02 -18.25 -3.16
N GLU A 301 7.19 -18.13 -3.80
CA GLU A 301 8.07 -19.27 -4.09
C GLU A 301 8.55 -20.01 -2.83
N MET A 302 8.89 -19.27 -1.76
CA MET A 302 9.28 -19.86 -0.47
C MET A 302 8.14 -20.57 0.24
N LEU A 303 6.91 -20.02 0.20
CA LEU A 303 5.71 -20.68 0.74
C LEU A 303 5.41 -21.98 -0.02
N MET A 304 5.66 -22.02 -1.34
CA MET A 304 5.50 -23.24 -2.14
C MET A 304 6.52 -24.32 -1.77
N LYS A 305 7.74 -23.92 -1.40
CA LYS A 305 8.83 -24.84 -1.04
C LYS A 305 8.64 -25.47 0.34
N ASN A 306 7.98 -24.76 1.27
CA ASN A 306 7.82 -25.19 2.66
C ASN A 306 6.39 -25.65 3.00
N GLU A 307 5.63 -26.12 2.01
CA GLU A 307 4.28 -26.68 2.23
C GLU A 307 3.29 -25.71 2.90
N GLY A 308 3.46 -24.40 2.68
CA GLY A 308 2.64 -23.38 3.34
C GLY A 308 3.02 -23.09 4.80
N ASN A 309 4.09 -23.70 5.32
CA ASN A 309 4.68 -23.34 6.61
C ASN A 309 5.57 -22.10 6.44
N PRO A 310 5.24 -20.95 7.06
CA PRO A 310 6.06 -19.76 6.96
C PRO A 310 7.44 -20.02 7.56
N VAL A 311 8.49 -19.81 6.77
CA VAL A 311 9.87 -19.82 7.28
C VAL A 311 10.08 -18.54 8.06
N LEU A 312 9.92 -18.60 9.37
CA LEU A 312 10.43 -17.54 10.22
C LEU A 312 11.97 -17.55 10.09
N PRO A 313 12.62 -16.42 9.76
CA PRO A 313 14.06 -16.34 9.86
C PRO A 313 14.42 -16.70 11.30
N ASN A 314 15.26 -17.72 11.44
CA ASN A 314 15.77 -18.17 12.72
C ASN A 314 16.43 -16.95 13.39
N SER A 315 15.76 -16.31 14.34
CA SER A 315 16.38 -15.32 15.21
C SER A 315 17.28 -16.11 16.16
N GLY A 316 18.47 -16.42 15.66
CA GLY A 316 19.54 -17.05 16.41
C GLY A 316 19.80 -16.27 17.69
N ARG A 317 19.99 -17.03 18.75
CA ARG A 317 20.37 -16.63 20.11
C ARG A 317 21.54 -15.67 20.16
#